data_AF-A0A8S8Z645-F1
#
_entry.id   AF-A0A8S8Z645-F1
#
_cell.length_a   1.000
_cell.length_b   1.000
_cell.length_c   1.000
_cell.angle_alpha   90.00
_cell.angle_beta   90.00
_cell.angle_gamma   90.00
#
_symmetry.space_group_name_H-M   'P 1'
#
loop_
_entity.id
_entity.type
_entity.pdbx_description
1 polymer ?
#
loop_
_entity_poly.entity_id
_entity_poly.type
_entity_poly.pdbx_seq_one_letter_code
_entity_poly.pdbx_strand_id
1 'polypeptide(L)'
;MDDLDTRLLVDLLRDRIRPSKELGQHFLIDDSVISRSISLASSESPLGEDSHVIEIGPGPGSLTLSLLRTGASVSAFEIDKEAVAHLHRVFGDAKRGT
;
A
#
# COMPACT_ATOMS: atom_id res chain seq x y z
N MET A 1 -0.63 10.88 -8.90
CA MET A 1 -1.23 10.04 -7.84
C MET A 1 -2.75 9.97 -7.98
N ASP A 2 -3.39 11.02 -8.51
CA ASP A 2 -4.85 11.06 -8.66
C ASP A 2 -5.42 10.02 -9.65
N ASP A 3 -4.65 9.60 -10.66
CA ASP A 3 -5.08 8.58 -11.63
C ASP A 3 -4.82 7.13 -11.18
N LEU A 4 -4.21 6.92 -10.01
CA LEU A 4 -3.89 5.58 -9.52
C LEU A 4 -5.08 5.03 -8.73
N ASP A 5 -5.60 3.86 -9.12
CA ASP A 5 -6.67 3.17 -8.41
C ASP A 5 -6.20 1.82 -7.84
N THR A 6 -6.95 1.31 -6.87
CA THR A 6 -6.67 0.06 -6.16
C THR A 6 -6.63 -1.15 -7.10
N ARG A 7 -7.56 -1.25 -8.05
CA ARG A 7 -7.67 -2.41 -8.95
C ARG A 7 -6.49 -2.47 -9.91
N LEU A 8 -6.11 -1.33 -10.48
CA LEU A 8 -4.96 -1.19 -11.36
C LEU A 8 -3.68 -1.65 -10.66
N LEU A 9 -3.48 -1.31 -9.38
CA LEU A 9 -2.32 -1.77 -8.61
C LEU A 9 -2.27 -3.29 -8.49
N VAL A 10 -3.42 -3.91 -8.19
CA VAL A 10 -3.54 -5.36 -8.08
C VAL A 10 -3.28 -6.02 -9.44
N ASP A 11 -3.90 -5.53 -10.51
CA ASP A 11 -3.76 -6.11 -11.84
C ASP A 11 -2.32 -6.01 -12.36
N LEU A 12 -1.67 -4.85 -12.20
CA LEU A 12 -0.27 -4.65 -12.57
C LEU A 12 0.71 -5.57 -11.85
N LEU A 13 0.45 -5.90 -10.58
CA LEU A 13 1.26 -6.87 -9.85
C LEU A 13 1.00 -8.29 -10.36
N ARG A 14 -0.28 -8.64 -10.59
CA ARG A 14 -0.69 -9.98 -11.04
C ARG A 14 -0.21 -10.31 -12.46
N ASP A 15 0.02 -9.31 -13.29
CA ASP A 15 0.66 -9.50 -14.60
C ASP A 15 2.11 -10.00 -14.50
N ARG A 16 2.77 -9.78 -13.35
CA ARG A 16 4.16 -10.20 -13.11
C ARG A 16 4.28 -11.43 -12.22
N ILE A 17 3.37 -11.57 -11.25
CA ILE A 17 3.40 -12.67 -10.29
C ILE A 17 2.06 -13.35 -10.11
N ARG A 18 2.11 -14.62 -9.72
CA ARG A 18 0.95 -15.33 -9.19
C ARG A 18 0.99 -15.25 -7.66
N PRO A 19 -0.12 -14.86 -7.00
CA PRO A 19 -0.18 -14.85 -5.54
C PRO A 19 0.24 -16.21 -4.96
N SER A 20 1.20 -16.18 -4.05
CA SER A 20 1.68 -17.38 -3.37
C SER A 20 0.74 -17.76 -2.24
N LYS A 21 0.21 -18.99 -2.28
CA LYS A 21 -0.58 -19.55 -1.19
C LYS A 21 0.25 -19.79 0.07
N GLU A 22 1.53 -20.12 -0.07
CA GLU A 22 2.44 -20.37 1.06
C GLU A 22 2.72 -19.08 1.84
N LEU A 23 2.73 -17.93 1.15
CA LEU A 23 2.86 -16.61 1.78
C LEU A 23 1.51 -16.04 2.25
N GLY A 24 0.40 -16.75 2.03
CA GLY A 24 -0.94 -16.29 2.43
C GLY A 24 -1.41 -15.01 1.72
N GLN A 25 -0.94 -14.76 0.50
CA GLN A 25 -1.22 -13.50 -0.20
C GLN A 25 -2.70 -13.39 -0.62
N HIS A 26 -3.42 -12.46 -0.01
CA HIS A 26 -4.76 -12.03 -0.39
C HIS A 26 -4.76 -10.51 -0.58
N PHE A 27 -5.06 -10.04 -1.80
CA PHE A 27 -4.93 -8.62 -2.13
C PHE A 27 -6.23 -7.85 -1.88
N LEU A 28 -6.12 -6.73 -1.18
CA LEU A 28 -7.24 -5.88 -0.82
C LEU A 28 -7.65 -5.01 -2.02
N ILE A 29 -8.89 -5.16 -2.49
CA ILE A 29 -9.47 -4.41 -3.62
C ILE A 29 -10.76 -3.66 -3.27
N ASP A 30 -11.26 -3.84 -2.05
CA ASP A 30 -12.52 -3.26 -1.60
C ASP A 30 -12.26 -1.90 -0.95
N ASP A 31 -12.67 -0.83 -1.64
CA ASP A 31 -12.47 0.54 -1.19
C ASP A 31 -13.20 0.85 0.13
N SER A 32 -14.30 0.14 0.45
CA SER A 32 -15.01 0.33 1.72
C SER A 32 -14.20 -0.21 2.90
N VAL A 33 -13.54 -1.35 2.72
CA VAL A 33 -12.65 -1.94 3.73
C VAL A 33 -11.41 -1.07 3.89
N ILE A 34 -10.82 -0.59 2.79
CA ILE A 34 -9.67 0.32 2.81
C ILE A 34 -10.03 1.60 3.57
N SER A 35 -11.14 2.25 3.21
CA SER A 35 -11.60 3.48 3.85
C SER A 35 -11.87 3.27 5.34
N ARG A 36 -12.44 2.11 5.71
CA ARG A 36 -12.67 1.76 7.11
C ARG A 36 -11.36 1.59 7.87
N SER A 37 -10.34 0.96 7.28
CA SER A 37 -9.01 0.81 7.87
C SER A 37 -8.35 2.17 8.15
N ILE A 38 -8.41 3.11 7.20
CA ILE A 38 -7.89 4.47 7.38
C ILE A 38 -8.64 5.20 8.51
N SER A 39 -9.97 5.08 8.54
CA SER A 39 -10.80 5.69 9.59
C SER A 39 -10.47 5.15 10.98
N LEU A 40 -10.24 3.84 11.11
CA LEU A 40 -9.83 3.22 12.37
C LEU A 40 -8.44 3.67 12.79
N ALA A 41 -7.49 3.72 11.86
CA ALA A 41 -6.13 4.21 12.14
C ALA A 41 -6.10 5.68 12.57
N SER A 42 -7.10 6.48 12.12
CA SER A 42 -7.21 7.91 12.44
C SER A 42 -8.07 8.21 13.66
N SER A 43 -8.59 7.20 14.38
CA SER A 43 -9.63 7.43 15.42
C SER A 43 -9.10 8.14 16.67
N GLU A 44 -7.88 7.80 17.11
CA GLU A 44 -7.25 8.39 18.29
C GLU A 44 -6.41 9.62 17.93
N SER A 45 -5.78 9.60 16.76
CA SER A 45 -4.94 10.67 16.23
C SER A 45 -5.14 10.74 14.72
N PRO A 46 -5.50 11.91 14.16
CA PRO A 46 -5.65 12.04 12.71
C PRO A 46 -4.35 11.69 11.97
N LEU A 47 -4.46 10.87 10.93
CA LEU A 47 -3.35 10.69 9.98
C LEU A 47 -3.15 11.97 9.16
N GLY A 48 -1.90 12.32 8.91
CA GLY A 48 -1.49 13.56 8.23
C GLY A 48 0.02 13.63 7.99
N GLU A 49 0.51 14.80 7.60
CA GLU A 49 1.92 15.03 7.25
C GLU A 49 2.92 14.69 8.37
N ASP A 50 2.49 14.86 9.63
CA ASP A 50 3.29 14.53 10.82
C ASP A 50 3.22 13.05 11.22
N SER A 51 2.43 12.23 10.49
CA SER A 51 2.27 10.82 10.77
C SER A 51 3.34 9.97 10.07
N HIS A 52 3.86 8.99 10.80
CA HIS A 52 4.69 7.93 10.23
C HIS A 52 4.02 6.56 10.46
N VAL A 53 3.67 5.88 9.37
CA VAL A 53 2.99 4.59 9.41
C VAL A 53 3.96 3.49 8.98
N ILE A 54 3.99 2.39 9.73
CA ILE A 54 4.68 1.18 9.34
C ILE A 54 3.65 0.21 8.76
N GLU A 55 3.83 -0.20 7.51
CA GLU A 55 3.00 -1.19 6.84
C GLU A 55 3.77 -2.51 6.67
N ILE A 56 3.18 -3.62 7.13
CA ILE A 56 3.73 -4.96 6.98
C ILE A 56 2.91 -5.69 5.92
N GLY A 57 3.58 -6.22 4.89
CA GLY A 57 2.91 -6.90 3.77
C GLY A 57 2.09 -5.95 2.89
N PRO A 58 2.67 -4.87 2.34
CA PRO A 58 1.98 -3.92 1.45
C PRO A 58 1.44 -4.58 0.17
N GLY A 59 2.05 -5.69 -0.28
CA GLY A 59 1.64 -6.41 -1.48
C GLY A 59 1.54 -5.49 -2.72
N PRO A 60 0.36 -5.34 -3.35
CA PRO A 60 0.18 -4.45 -4.50
C PRO A 60 0.26 -2.96 -4.18
N GLY A 61 0.14 -2.57 -2.91
CA GLY A 61 0.14 -1.18 -2.46
C GLY A 61 -1.24 -0.53 -2.32
N SER A 62 -2.30 -1.33 -2.24
CA SER A 62 -3.70 -0.85 -2.11
C SER A 62 -3.91 0.04 -0.88
N LEU A 63 -3.47 -0.45 0.29
CA LEU A 63 -3.57 0.30 1.53
C LEU A 63 -2.49 1.39 1.60
N THR A 64 -1.28 1.09 1.13
CA THR A 64 -0.18 2.06 0.97
C THR A 64 -0.63 3.34 0.25
N LEU A 65 -1.32 3.21 -0.91
CA LEU A 65 -1.83 4.36 -1.66
C LEU A 65 -2.78 5.21 -0.82
N SER A 66 -3.69 4.57 -0.08
CA SER A 66 -4.67 5.27 0.74
C SER A 66 -4.04 5.94 1.96
N LEU A 67 -3.04 5.30 2.57
CA LEU A 67 -2.23 5.90 3.64
C LEU A 67 -1.46 7.12 3.13
N LEU A 68 -0.78 7.02 2.00
CA LEU A 68 -0.05 8.15 1.40
C LEU A 68 -0.98 9.31 1.03
N ARG A 69 -2.21 9.04 0.58
CA ARG A 69 -3.23 10.07 0.30
C ARG A 69 -3.66 10.86 1.54
N THR A 70 -3.44 10.34 2.75
CA THR A 70 -3.65 11.12 3.98
C THR A 70 -2.57 12.17 4.22
N GLY A 71 -1.45 12.11 3.50
CA GLY A 71 -0.25 12.91 3.76
C GLY A 71 0.78 12.21 4.66
N ALA A 72 0.43 11.06 5.24
CA ALA A 72 1.35 10.30 6.07
C ALA A 72 2.58 9.79 5.29
N SER A 73 3.71 9.75 5.99
CA SER A 73 4.88 9.00 5.53
C SER A 73 4.69 7.51 5.84
N VAL A 74 5.13 6.63 4.93
CA VAL A 74 4.94 5.18 5.07
C VAL A 74 6.26 4.44 4.90
N SER A 75 6.62 3.62 5.89
CA SER A 75 7.68 2.61 5.79
C SER A 75 7.04 1.24 5.57
N ALA A 76 7.30 0.63 4.43
CA ALA A 76 6.68 -0.64 4.06
C ALA A 76 7.70 -1.80 4.08
N PHE A 77 7.32 -2.91 4.72
CA PHE A 77 8.14 -4.12 4.83
C PHE A 77 7.47 -5.28 4.09
N GLU A 78 8.14 -5.80 3.07
CA GLU A 78 7.65 -6.87 2.20
C GLU A 78 8.75 -7.92 1.99
N ILE A 79 8.35 -9.20 2.05
CA ILE A 79 9.26 -10.35 1.90
C ILE A 79 9.31 -10.84 0.44
N ASP A 80 8.24 -10.61 -0.33
CA ASP A 80 8.18 -10.94 -1.75
C ASP A 80 8.93 -9.88 -2.56
N LYS A 81 10.07 -10.27 -3.13
CA LYS A 81 10.95 -9.39 -3.89
C LYS A 81 10.29 -8.79 -5.12
N GLU A 82 9.35 -9.49 -5.74
CA GLU A 82 8.64 -8.99 -6.92
C GLU A 82 7.61 -7.93 -6.53
N ALA A 83 6.94 -8.11 -5.39
CA ALA A 83 6.08 -7.08 -4.81
C ALA A 83 6.89 -5.84 -4.42
N VAL A 84 8.09 -5.99 -3.84
CA VAL A 84 9.02 -4.88 -3.57
C VAL A 84 9.37 -4.13 -4.86
N ALA A 85 9.75 -4.85 -5.92
CA ALA A 85 10.08 -4.23 -7.21
C ALA A 85 8.87 -3.50 -7.83
N HIS A 86 7.66 -4.08 -7.71
CA HIS A 86 6.41 -3.44 -8.13
C HIS A 86 6.15 -2.15 -7.35
N LEU A 87 6.26 -2.17 -6.02
CA LEU A 87 6.06 -0.99 -5.18
C LEU A 87 7.08 0.10 -5.49
N HIS A 88 8.34 -0.23 -5.72
CA HIS A 88 9.34 0.74 -6.18
C HIS A 88 9.02 1.32 -7.56
N ARG A 89 8.43 0.53 -8.47
CA ARG A 89 8.02 1.06 -9.78
C ARG A 89 6.83 2.01 -9.67
N VAL A 90 5.90 1.73 -8.75
CA VAL A 90 4.68 2.53 -8.57
C VAL A 90 4.94 3.79 -7.74
N PHE A 91 5.73 3.66 -6.68
CA PHE A 91 5.91 4.69 -5.65
C PHE A 91 7.36 5.17 -5.51
N GLY A 92 8.32 4.67 -6.29
CA GLY A 92 9.75 4.97 -6.11
C GLY A 92 10.15 6.43 -6.32
N ASP A 93 9.29 7.23 -6.96
CA ASP A 93 9.45 8.69 -7.07
C ASP A 93 8.87 9.44 -5.85
N ALA A 94 8.08 8.77 -5.00
CA ALA A 94 7.64 9.30 -3.71
C ALA A 94 8.82 9.20 -2.74
N LYS A 95 9.51 10.34 -2.57
CA LYS A 95 10.66 10.61 -1.69
C LYS A 95 11.02 9.46 -0.73
N ARG A 96 12.17 8.83 -1.00
CA ARG A 96 12.85 7.93 -0.04
C ARG A 96 13.09 8.70 1.26
N GLY A 97 12.30 8.41 2.29
CA GLY A 97 12.69 8.73 3.66
C GLY A 97 13.90 7.87 4.01
N THR A 98 15.05 8.51 4.19
CA THR A 98 16.26 7.93 4.79
C THR A 98 16.02 7.45 6.21
#